data_AF-A0A7V9I3B7-F1
#
_entry.id   AF-A0A7V9I3B7-F1
#
_cell.length_a   1.000
_cell.length_b   1.000
_cell.length_c   1.000
_cell.angle_alpha   90.00
_cell.angle_beta   90.00
_cell.angle_gamma   90.00
#
_symmetry.space_group_name_H-M   'P 1'
#
loop_
_entity.id
_entity.type
_entity.pdbx_description
1 polymer ?
#
loop_
_entity_poly.entity_id
_entity_poly.type
_entity_poly.pdbx_seq_one_letter_code
_entity_poly.pdbx_strand_id
1 'polypeptide(L)'
;MTIRAATEADRELLRELWAAFDEELGGPAFLREPWKEAWLDIQRHVAEGIALIAEADGRPVGFALVDVSANGGRAPELTDLYVTPEARRQGTAQALIRHVLTEVRARGSTVLTLEVMTENSGARALYERLGFREHSRYLSADLDVLEGALDAALPGRSYGSIHVQTDDVSPVERAVRQFVPRLGRSEGSAIGPARNGWITVHDELCDREPRLLRRLARELSERLGGIVLVLGVEHEQVVRMILFDRGGVADEYASVPEFHGPLPPGDVVALRANPTVLARLTGAEPVRVRAVARSARSPAELPPAAELVRDLAGVLGVSGPGAGYSGAEAQPGALLIRHG
;
A
#
# COMPACT_ATOMS: atom_id res chain seq x y z
N MET A 1 27.54 37.91 21.41
CA MET A 1 27.18 37.10 20.23
C MET A 1 27.01 38.04 19.05
N THR A 2 27.78 37.84 17.99
CA THR A 2 27.72 38.59 16.72
C THR A 2 27.41 37.61 15.59
N ILE A 3 26.57 38.02 14.64
CA ILE A 3 26.29 37.26 13.41
C ILE A 3 26.83 38.08 12.24
N ARG A 4 27.61 37.46 11.36
CA ARG A 4 28.15 38.10 10.15
C ARG A 4 28.04 37.16 8.95
N ALA A 5 28.03 37.73 7.75
CA ALA A 5 28.21 36.96 6.54
C ALA A 5 29.64 36.37 6.50
N ALA A 6 29.74 35.14 6.04
CA ALA A 6 31.01 34.50 5.73
C ALA A 6 31.59 35.07 4.43
N THR A 7 32.90 34.98 4.31
CA THR A 7 33.66 35.37 3.12
C THR A 7 34.51 34.19 2.65
N GLU A 8 35.10 34.27 1.46
CA GLU A 8 36.00 33.24 0.94
C GLU A 8 37.19 32.98 1.89
N ALA A 9 37.60 33.98 2.69
CA ALA A 9 38.65 33.85 3.70
C ALA A 9 38.26 32.93 4.87
N ASP A 10 36.96 32.68 5.09
CA ASP A 10 36.44 31.82 6.15
C ASP A 10 36.40 30.33 5.75
N ARG A 11 36.94 29.94 4.58
CA ARG A 11 36.87 28.57 4.06
C ARG A 11 37.31 27.49 5.07
N GLU A 12 38.46 27.68 5.71
CA GLU A 12 38.98 26.70 6.67
C GLU A 12 38.14 26.65 7.95
N LEU A 13 37.64 27.79 8.41
CA LEU A 13 36.75 27.88 9.56
C LEU A 13 35.42 27.16 9.28
N LEU A 14 34.82 27.40 8.11
CA LEU A 14 33.61 26.72 7.67
C LEU A 14 33.84 25.21 7.51
N ARG A 15 35.02 24.79 7.02
CA ARG A 15 35.40 23.37 6.95
C ARG A 15 35.37 22.71 8.31
N GLU A 16 35.95 23.35 9.32
CA GLU A 16 35.98 22.82 10.69
C GLU A 16 34.57 22.71 11.29
N LEU A 17 33.76 23.77 11.16
CA LEU A 17 32.39 23.75 11.66
C LEU A 17 31.49 22.74 10.92
N TRP A 18 31.63 22.66 9.60
CA TRP A 18 30.85 21.75 8.77
C TRP A 18 31.26 20.29 9.03
N ALA A 19 32.55 20.00 9.21
CA ALA A 19 33.00 18.65 9.57
C ALA A 19 32.42 18.21 10.93
N ALA A 20 32.39 19.11 11.92
CA ALA A 20 31.76 18.83 13.20
C ALA A 20 30.24 18.65 13.09
N PHE A 21 29.59 19.40 12.20
CA PHE A 21 28.16 19.24 11.89
C PHE A 21 27.87 17.88 11.25
N ASP A 22 28.62 17.48 10.21
CA ASP A 22 28.45 16.21 9.50
C ASP A 22 28.69 15.01 10.42
N GLU A 23 29.74 15.07 11.26
CA GLU A 23 30.03 14.03 12.25
C GLU A 23 28.88 13.84 13.25
N GLU A 24 28.28 14.94 13.72
CA GLU A 24 27.18 14.88 14.69
C GLU A 24 25.83 14.51 14.08
N LEU A 25 25.53 15.00 12.87
CA LEU A 25 24.28 14.71 12.18
C LEU A 25 24.16 13.21 11.86
N GLY A 26 25.26 12.60 11.45
CA GLY A 26 25.34 11.18 11.13
C GLY A 26 24.49 10.82 9.91
N GLY A 27 23.54 9.89 10.08
CA GLY A 27 22.66 9.46 9.00
C GLY A 27 23.24 8.40 8.04
N PRO A 28 22.45 7.98 7.05
CA PRO A 28 22.82 6.97 6.08
C PRO A 28 24.02 7.40 5.23
N ALA A 29 24.88 6.45 4.87
CA ALA A 29 26.09 6.73 4.10
C ALA A 29 25.82 7.41 2.74
N PHE A 30 24.68 7.13 2.11
CA PHE A 30 24.33 7.71 0.81
C PHE A 30 23.87 9.17 0.87
N LEU A 31 23.61 9.71 2.07
CA LEU A 31 23.33 11.14 2.27
C LEU A 31 24.59 11.93 2.65
N ARG A 32 25.72 11.26 2.90
CA ARG A 32 26.97 11.94 3.27
C ARG A 32 27.65 12.51 2.04
N GLU A 33 28.06 13.77 2.14
CA GLU A 33 28.72 14.49 1.06
C GLU A 33 30.22 14.67 1.38
N PRO A 34 31.14 14.48 0.41
CA PRO A 34 32.53 14.86 0.61
C PRO A 34 32.69 16.39 0.69
N TRP A 35 33.59 16.88 1.56
CA TRP A 35 33.88 18.33 1.70
C TRP A 35 34.12 19.06 0.37
N LYS A 36 34.74 18.41 -0.61
CA LYS A 36 34.99 19.01 -1.92
C LYS A 36 33.69 19.40 -2.64
N GLU A 37 32.64 18.61 -2.50
CA GLU A 37 31.32 18.82 -3.10
C GLU A 37 30.54 19.84 -2.27
N ALA A 38 30.49 19.64 -0.94
CA ALA A 38 29.88 20.59 0.01
C ALA A 38 30.44 22.01 -0.15
N TRP A 39 31.76 22.14 -0.36
CA TRP A 39 32.38 23.44 -0.54
C TRP A 39 31.91 24.18 -1.80
N LEU A 40 31.58 23.49 -2.89
CA LEU A 40 31.06 24.15 -4.11
C LEU A 40 29.73 24.85 -3.82
N ASP A 41 28.88 24.21 -3.03
CA ASP A 41 27.60 24.76 -2.60
C ASP A 41 27.78 25.87 -1.56
N ILE A 42 28.60 25.62 -0.52
CA ILE A 42 28.94 26.64 0.49
C ILE A 42 29.53 27.90 -0.16
N GLN A 43 30.43 27.74 -1.14
CA GLN A 43 31.05 28.86 -1.84
C GLN A 43 30.01 29.71 -2.59
N ARG A 44 28.99 29.07 -3.18
CA ARG A 44 27.85 29.80 -3.78
C ARG A 44 27.10 30.61 -2.73
N HIS A 45 26.77 30.02 -1.58
CA HIS A 45 26.11 30.71 -0.48
C HIS A 45 26.95 31.87 0.08
N VAL A 46 28.28 31.72 0.12
CA VAL A 46 29.23 32.79 0.49
C VAL A 46 29.17 33.93 -0.54
N ALA A 47 29.25 33.62 -1.84
CA ALA A 47 29.18 34.62 -2.90
C ALA A 47 27.85 35.38 -2.93
N GLU A 48 26.76 34.73 -2.52
CA GLU A 48 25.42 35.30 -2.42
C GLU A 48 25.17 36.04 -1.09
N GLY A 49 26.13 36.03 -0.15
CA GLY A 49 26.04 36.73 1.13
C GLY A 49 25.07 36.10 2.14
N ILE A 50 24.81 34.80 2.01
CA ILE A 50 23.81 34.06 2.80
C ILE A 50 24.37 32.84 3.53
N ALA A 51 25.69 32.64 3.48
CA ALA A 51 26.42 31.86 4.46
C ALA A 51 26.72 32.75 5.67
N LEU A 52 26.29 32.35 6.87
CA LEU A 52 26.40 33.12 8.09
C LEU A 52 27.26 32.41 9.12
N ILE A 53 28.07 33.17 9.87
CA ILE A 53 28.86 32.68 11.00
C ILE A 53 28.37 33.39 12.27
N ALA A 54 28.15 32.61 13.33
CA ALA A 54 27.90 33.09 14.68
C ALA A 54 29.20 33.10 15.48
N GLU A 55 29.50 34.22 16.14
CA GLU A 55 30.70 34.38 16.97
C GLU A 55 30.33 34.77 18.41
N ALA A 56 30.97 34.12 19.38
CA ALA A 56 30.92 34.45 20.79
C ALA A 56 32.33 34.72 21.31
N ASP A 57 32.56 35.89 21.92
CA ASP A 57 33.87 36.34 22.40
C ASP A 57 34.98 36.23 21.33
N GLY A 58 34.65 36.60 20.09
CA GLY A 58 35.56 36.53 18.94
C GLY A 58 35.85 35.12 18.42
N ARG A 59 35.16 34.09 18.92
CA ARG A 59 35.32 32.69 18.46
C ARG A 59 34.10 32.24 17.66
N PRO A 60 34.27 31.53 16.53
CA PRO A 60 33.16 30.94 15.80
C PRO A 60 32.51 29.82 16.61
N VAL A 61 31.19 29.86 16.73
CA VAL A 61 30.39 28.93 17.56
C VAL A 61 29.19 28.34 16.81
N GLY A 62 29.02 28.66 15.54
CA GLY A 62 27.97 28.11 14.71
C GLY A 62 27.90 28.77 13.35
N PHE A 63 27.12 28.18 12.45
CA PHE A 63 26.89 28.70 11.11
C PHE A 63 25.47 28.39 10.64
N ALA A 64 25.04 29.11 9.61
CA ALA A 64 23.84 28.80 8.86
C ALA A 64 24.10 28.99 7.36
N LEU A 65 23.61 28.07 6.54
CA LEU A 65 23.65 28.15 5.09
C LEU A 65 22.24 28.20 4.54
N VAL A 66 22.04 28.99 3.49
CA VAL A 66 20.73 29.15 2.86
C VAL A 66 20.91 29.04 1.36
N ASP A 67 20.13 28.20 0.70
CA ASP A 67 19.99 28.24 -0.75
C ASP A 67 18.82 29.15 -1.13
N VAL A 68 19.11 30.32 -1.69
CA VAL A 68 18.08 31.27 -2.16
C VAL A 68 17.53 30.94 -3.54
N SER A 69 18.17 30.04 -4.27
CA SER A 69 17.72 29.56 -5.57
C SER A 69 16.71 28.41 -5.45
N ALA A 70 16.66 27.77 -4.28
CA ALA A 70 15.72 26.71 -3.93
C ALA A 70 14.27 27.07 -4.32
N ASN A 71 13.52 26.07 -4.77
CA ASN A 71 12.13 26.23 -5.24
C ASN A 71 11.97 27.27 -6.35
N GLY A 72 13.02 27.48 -7.17
CA GLY A 72 13.05 28.51 -8.21
C GLY A 72 13.00 29.93 -7.64
N GLY A 73 13.60 30.15 -6.47
CA GLY A 73 13.66 31.42 -5.75
C GLY A 73 12.37 31.85 -5.02
N ARG A 74 11.30 31.04 -5.11
CA ARG A 74 10.02 31.36 -4.45
C ARG A 74 10.03 31.11 -2.94
N ALA A 75 10.83 30.13 -2.51
CA ALA A 75 10.99 29.75 -1.12
C ALA A 75 12.44 29.30 -0.91
N PRO A 76 13.30 30.19 -0.38
CA PRO A 76 14.65 29.83 0.02
C PRO A 76 14.64 28.69 1.03
N GLU A 77 15.71 27.91 1.03
CA GLU A 77 15.89 26.76 1.91
C GLU A 77 17.03 27.01 2.90
N LEU A 78 16.77 26.87 4.20
CA LEU A 78 17.81 26.76 5.21
C LEU A 78 18.35 25.33 5.13
N THR A 79 19.48 25.16 4.44
CA THR A 79 20.07 23.84 4.17
C THR A 79 20.78 23.30 5.40
N ASP A 80 21.68 24.11 5.98
CA ASP A 80 22.45 23.74 7.17
C ASP A 80 22.28 24.77 8.30
N LEU A 81 22.16 24.26 9.53
CA LEU A 81 22.19 25.06 10.75
C LEU A 81 22.90 24.28 11.84
N TYR A 82 24.04 24.80 12.29
CA TYR A 82 24.83 24.16 13.32
C TYR A 82 25.27 25.15 14.39
N VAL A 83 25.31 24.66 15.63
CA VAL A 83 25.84 25.37 16.79
C VAL A 83 26.67 24.38 17.57
N THR A 84 27.90 24.77 17.90
CA THR A 84 28.83 23.92 18.67
C THR A 84 28.21 23.53 20.01
N PRO A 85 28.50 22.33 20.54
CA PRO A 85 27.90 21.85 21.79
C PRO A 85 27.95 22.87 22.95
N GLU A 86 29.07 23.59 23.10
CA GLU A 86 29.33 24.56 24.17
C GLU A 86 28.47 25.83 24.06
N ALA A 87 28.00 26.16 22.86
CA ALA A 87 27.22 27.37 22.58
C ALA A 87 25.70 27.09 22.43
N ARG A 88 25.26 25.86 22.70
CA ARG A 88 23.84 25.48 22.63
C ARG A 88 23.05 26.04 23.79
N ARG A 89 21.72 26.10 23.60
CA ARG A 89 20.74 26.56 24.61
C ARG A 89 20.93 28.01 25.07
N GLN A 90 21.76 28.78 24.36
CA GLN A 90 22.04 30.19 24.61
C GLN A 90 21.39 31.12 23.56
N GLY A 91 20.52 30.58 22.70
CA GLY A 91 19.83 31.35 21.67
C GLY A 91 20.58 31.54 20.34
N THR A 92 21.78 30.96 20.18
CA THR A 92 22.62 31.07 18.97
C THR A 92 21.88 30.69 17.69
N ALA A 93 21.22 29.53 17.67
CA ALA A 93 20.45 29.06 16.52
C ALA A 93 19.30 30.04 16.16
N GLN A 94 18.60 30.59 17.17
CA GLN A 94 17.56 31.58 16.94
C GLN A 94 18.11 32.92 16.43
N ALA A 95 19.32 33.30 16.83
CA ALA A 95 19.99 34.49 16.32
C ALA A 95 20.38 34.33 14.84
N LEU A 96 20.93 33.17 14.46
CA LEU A 96 21.22 32.81 13.07
C LEU A 96 19.95 32.84 12.22
N ILE A 97 18.88 32.13 12.63
CA ILE A 97 17.60 32.11 11.92
C ILE A 97 17.01 33.52 11.79
N ARG A 98 17.11 34.36 12.83
CA ARG A 98 16.62 35.74 12.76
C ARG A 98 17.36 36.54 11.68
N HIS A 99 18.66 36.34 11.51
CA HIS A 99 19.42 36.99 10.45
C HIS A 99 19.03 36.45 9.08
N VAL A 100 18.88 35.12 8.94
CA VAL A 100 18.34 34.48 7.72
C VAL A 100 16.98 35.10 7.33
N LEU A 101 16.06 35.26 8.29
CA LEU A 101 14.75 35.85 8.04
C LEU A 101 14.84 37.29 7.51
N THR A 102 15.79 38.09 7.99
CA THR A 102 16.03 39.45 7.49
C THR A 102 16.48 39.41 6.04
N GLU A 103 17.48 38.57 5.72
CA GLU A 103 18.06 38.46 4.38
C GLU A 103 17.06 37.94 3.34
N VAL A 104 16.33 36.86 3.65
CA VAL A 104 15.36 36.30 2.70
C VAL A 104 14.14 37.21 2.53
N ARG A 105 13.73 37.95 3.57
CA ARG A 105 12.66 38.96 3.42
C ARG A 105 13.09 40.15 2.57
N ALA A 106 14.34 40.59 2.69
CA ALA A 106 14.88 41.66 1.83
C ALA A 106 14.86 41.24 0.35
N ARG A 107 14.90 39.93 0.06
CA ARG A 107 14.77 39.34 -1.28
C ARG A 107 13.31 39.08 -1.71
N GLY A 108 12.33 39.47 -0.90
CA GLY A 108 10.90 39.35 -1.21
C GLY A 108 10.27 38.00 -0.87
N SER A 109 11.00 37.09 -0.20
CA SER A 109 10.47 35.79 0.19
C SER A 109 9.50 35.89 1.37
N THR A 110 8.39 35.15 1.28
CA THR A 110 7.37 35.06 2.35
C THR A 110 7.39 33.72 3.07
N VAL A 111 8.13 32.75 2.54
CA VAL A 111 8.26 31.37 3.04
C VAL A 111 9.74 31.00 3.09
N LEU A 112 10.13 30.27 4.14
CA LEU A 112 11.45 29.65 4.30
C LEU A 112 11.20 28.15 4.49
N THR A 113 11.93 27.31 3.75
CA THR A 113 11.86 25.84 3.87
C THR A 113 13.12 25.29 4.53
N LEU A 114 13.05 24.04 4.99
CA LEU A 114 14.18 23.27 5.48
C LEU A 114 13.83 21.78 5.42
N GLU A 115 14.86 20.95 5.41
CA GLU A 115 14.77 19.53 5.71
C GLU A 115 15.41 19.21 7.07
N VAL A 116 14.95 18.15 7.71
CA VAL A 116 15.49 17.73 9.01
C VAL A 116 15.39 16.21 9.15
N MET A 117 16.49 15.59 9.57
CA MET A 117 16.54 14.15 9.84
C MET A 117 15.56 13.77 10.95
N THR A 118 14.90 12.61 10.80
CA THR A 118 13.87 12.17 11.75
C THR A 118 14.42 11.95 13.17
N GLU A 119 15.69 11.55 13.25
CA GLU A 119 16.47 11.29 14.45
C GLU A 119 16.93 12.59 15.16
N ASN A 120 16.95 13.72 14.44
CA ASN A 120 17.41 15.01 14.97
C ASN A 120 16.31 15.70 15.80
N SER A 121 15.94 15.07 16.91
CA SER A 121 14.88 15.53 17.82
C SER A 121 15.10 16.96 18.34
N GLY A 122 16.36 17.36 18.54
CA GLY A 122 16.73 18.71 18.99
C GLY A 122 16.37 19.80 17.97
N ALA A 123 16.74 19.59 16.70
CA ALA A 123 16.41 20.51 15.61
C ALA A 123 14.91 20.51 15.33
N ARG A 124 14.26 19.34 15.29
CA ARG A 124 12.80 19.22 15.12
C ARG A 124 12.03 20.04 16.15
N ALA A 125 12.36 19.88 17.44
CA ALA A 125 11.73 20.64 18.52
C ALA A 125 12.01 22.16 18.41
N LEU A 126 13.16 22.57 17.85
CA LEU A 126 13.43 23.99 17.57
C LEU A 126 12.52 24.50 16.44
N TYR A 127 12.47 23.80 15.30
CA TYR A 127 11.71 24.21 14.12
C TYR A 127 10.20 24.21 14.37
N GLU A 128 9.67 23.21 15.07
CA GLU A 128 8.26 23.17 15.49
C GLU A 128 7.89 24.38 16.35
N ARG A 129 8.73 24.74 17.34
CA ARG A 129 8.52 25.94 18.17
C ARG A 129 8.58 27.24 17.37
N LEU A 130 9.33 27.27 16.27
CA LEU A 130 9.42 28.41 15.37
C LEU A 130 8.28 28.44 14.33
N GLY A 131 7.40 27.43 14.31
CA GLY A 131 6.22 27.37 13.47
C GLY A 131 6.41 26.68 12.12
N PHE A 132 7.55 26.00 11.89
CA PHE A 132 7.70 25.11 10.73
C PHE A 132 6.71 23.95 10.82
N ARG A 133 6.24 23.49 9.65
CA ARG A 133 5.27 22.39 9.52
C ARG A 133 5.78 21.37 8.52
N GLU A 134 5.48 20.11 8.78
CA GLU A 134 5.80 19.01 7.87
C GLU A 134 4.91 19.09 6.61
N HIS A 135 5.53 18.97 5.43
CA HIS A 135 4.84 19.00 4.14
C HIS A 135 5.17 17.81 3.22
N SER A 136 6.32 17.16 3.40
CA SER A 136 6.80 16.04 2.58
C SER A 136 7.45 14.95 3.44
N ARG A 137 7.67 13.77 2.85
CA ARG A 137 8.47 12.68 3.41
C ARG A 137 9.51 12.24 2.38
N TYR A 138 10.75 12.13 2.81
CA TYR A 138 11.82 11.51 2.05
C TYR A 138 11.93 10.03 2.46
N LEU A 139 11.79 9.10 1.52
CA LEU A 139 11.80 7.66 1.77
C LEU A 139 12.96 7.01 1.00
N SER A 140 13.60 6.04 1.64
CA SER A 140 14.63 5.21 1.02
C SER A 140 14.45 3.75 1.43
N ALA A 141 14.95 2.83 0.62
CA ALA A 141 15.01 1.40 0.88
C ALA A 141 16.19 0.79 0.13
N ASP A 142 16.77 -0.28 0.67
CA ASP A 142 17.76 -1.08 -0.04
C ASP A 142 17.14 -1.72 -1.28
N LEU A 143 17.90 -1.80 -2.37
CA LEU A 143 17.42 -2.36 -3.64
C LEU A 143 16.98 -3.82 -3.48
N ASP A 144 17.74 -4.64 -2.76
CA ASP A 144 17.39 -6.04 -2.50
C ASP A 144 16.06 -6.18 -1.72
N VAL A 145 15.77 -5.22 -0.82
CA VAL A 145 14.50 -5.18 -0.07
C VAL A 145 13.34 -4.83 -1.01
N LEU A 146 13.54 -3.86 -1.92
CA LEU A 146 12.54 -3.50 -2.92
C LEU A 146 12.30 -4.64 -3.90
N GLU A 147 13.35 -5.27 -4.42
CA GLU A 147 13.25 -6.42 -5.33
C GLU A 147 12.51 -7.57 -4.65
N GLY A 148 12.89 -7.95 -3.43
CA GLY A 148 12.18 -8.98 -2.67
C GLY A 148 10.70 -8.65 -2.41
N ALA A 149 10.38 -7.38 -2.17
CA ALA A 149 8.99 -6.94 -1.96
C ALA A 149 8.16 -6.92 -3.26
N LEU A 150 8.78 -6.60 -4.39
CA LEU A 150 8.12 -6.57 -5.71
C LEU A 150 7.97 -7.96 -6.31
N ASP A 151 8.97 -8.81 -6.16
CA ASP A 151 8.94 -10.23 -6.57
C ASP A 151 7.98 -11.05 -5.71
N ALA A 152 7.66 -10.57 -4.50
CA ALA A 152 6.56 -11.05 -3.67
C ALA A 152 5.17 -10.63 -4.19
N ALA A 153 4.97 -10.49 -5.51
CA ALA A 153 3.64 -10.65 -6.10
C ALA A 153 3.10 -12.01 -5.62
N LEU A 154 2.04 -11.98 -4.79
CA LEU A 154 1.58 -13.11 -3.99
C LEU A 154 1.66 -14.44 -4.79
N PRO A 155 2.58 -15.35 -4.44
CA PRO A 155 2.84 -16.54 -5.24
C PRO A 155 1.61 -17.45 -5.21
N GLY A 156 1.20 -17.94 -6.39
CA GLY A 156 0.08 -18.85 -6.57
C GLY A 156 -0.96 -18.34 -7.56
N ARG A 157 -1.66 -19.27 -8.23
CA ARG A 157 -2.76 -18.94 -9.13
C ARG A 157 -4.01 -18.55 -8.34
N SER A 158 -4.80 -17.66 -8.92
CA SER A 158 -6.17 -17.46 -8.48
C SER A 158 -7.12 -18.21 -9.41
N TYR A 159 -8.22 -18.72 -8.87
CA TYR A 159 -9.25 -19.40 -9.63
C TYR A 159 -10.56 -19.42 -8.85
N GLY A 160 -11.68 -19.66 -9.53
CA GLY A 160 -12.94 -19.81 -8.84
C GLY A 160 -14.01 -20.56 -9.61
N SER A 161 -15.13 -20.73 -8.91
CA SER A 161 -16.32 -21.37 -9.42
C SER A 161 -17.55 -20.60 -8.97
N ILE A 162 -18.55 -20.54 -9.86
CA ILE A 162 -19.86 -19.98 -9.59
C ILE A 162 -20.87 -21.12 -9.66
N HIS A 163 -21.61 -21.35 -8.59
CA HIS A 163 -22.60 -22.41 -8.50
C HIS A 163 -23.99 -21.77 -8.48
N VAL A 164 -24.80 -22.08 -9.48
CA VAL A 164 -26.18 -21.61 -9.64
C VAL A 164 -27.13 -22.71 -9.20
N GLN A 165 -28.04 -22.42 -8.27
CA GLN A 165 -29.00 -23.40 -7.75
C GLN A 165 -30.13 -23.63 -8.76
N THR A 166 -29.94 -24.58 -9.66
CA THR A 166 -30.90 -24.99 -10.70
C THR A 166 -30.45 -26.32 -11.30
N ASP A 167 -31.39 -27.08 -11.85
CA ASP A 167 -31.10 -28.26 -12.68
C ASP A 167 -31.18 -27.95 -14.19
N ASP A 168 -31.59 -26.73 -14.57
CA ASP A 168 -31.71 -26.30 -15.97
C ASP A 168 -30.48 -25.48 -16.41
N VAL A 169 -29.70 -26.08 -17.33
CA VAL A 169 -28.48 -25.50 -17.89
C VAL A 169 -28.74 -24.41 -18.92
N SER A 170 -29.88 -24.44 -19.62
CA SER A 170 -30.12 -23.56 -20.77
C SER A 170 -30.22 -22.07 -20.40
N PRO A 171 -30.89 -21.67 -19.31
CA PRO A 171 -30.86 -20.28 -18.84
C PRO A 171 -29.47 -19.81 -18.41
N VAL A 172 -28.69 -20.69 -17.76
CA VAL A 172 -27.33 -20.40 -17.29
C VAL A 172 -26.41 -20.15 -18.50
N GLU A 173 -26.44 -21.05 -19.48
CA GLU A 173 -25.67 -20.91 -20.72
C GLU A 173 -25.95 -19.58 -21.43
N ARG A 174 -27.23 -19.25 -21.64
CA ARG A 174 -27.62 -18.00 -22.30
C ARG A 174 -27.13 -16.77 -21.56
N ALA A 175 -27.18 -16.78 -20.23
CA ALA A 175 -26.70 -15.67 -19.42
C ALA A 175 -25.17 -15.51 -19.53
N VAL A 176 -24.42 -16.61 -19.42
CA VAL A 176 -22.94 -16.61 -19.57
C VAL A 176 -22.52 -16.10 -20.94
N ARG A 177 -23.12 -16.61 -22.03
CA ARG A 177 -22.83 -16.17 -23.41
C ARG A 177 -23.06 -14.67 -23.62
N GLN A 178 -24.08 -14.11 -22.98
CA GLN A 178 -24.42 -12.69 -23.15
C GLN A 178 -23.57 -11.78 -22.27
N PHE A 179 -23.19 -12.22 -21.07
CA PHE A 179 -22.59 -11.34 -20.07
C PHE A 179 -21.07 -11.37 -20.05
N VAL A 180 -20.43 -12.54 -20.21
CA VAL A 180 -18.96 -12.65 -20.15
C VAL A 180 -18.26 -11.71 -21.14
N PRO A 181 -18.69 -11.58 -22.42
CA PRO A 181 -18.07 -10.64 -23.36
C PRO A 181 -18.15 -9.17 -22.93
N ARG A 182 -19.06 -8.81 -22.00
CA ARG A 182 -19.17 -7.46 -21.44
C ARG A 182 -18.22 -7.22 -20.26
N LEU A 183 -17.66 -8.29 -19.68
CA LEU A 183 -16.68 -8.21 -18.59
C LEU A 183 -15.25 -8.01 -19.13
N GLY A 184 -14.94 -8.59 -20.29
CA GLY A 184 -13.64 -8.48 -20.95
C GLY A 184 -13.42 -9.60 -21.96
N ARG A 185 -12.18 -9.74 -22.43
CA ARG A 185 -11.77 -10.86 -23.29
C ARG A 185 -11.49 -12.09 -22.41
N SER A 186 -12.24 -13.16 -22.66
CA SER A 186 -12.11 -14.49 -22.02
C SER A 186 -11.81 -15.52 -23.11
N GLU A 187 -10.97 -16.51 -22.85
CA GLU A 187 -10.75 -17.62 -23.78
C GLU A 187 -11.96 -18.57 -23.85
N GLY A 188 -12.77 -18.61 -22.79
CA GLY A 188 -13.95 -19.45 -22.71
C GLY A 188 -14.52 -19.60 -21.32
N SER A 189 -15.73 -20.16 -21.25
CA SER A 189 -16.38 -20.59 -20.02
C SER A 189 -16.77 -22.07 -20.11
N ALA A 190 -16.67 -22.77 -18.99
CA ALA A 190 -17.08 -24.17 -18.85
C ALA A 190 -18.27 -24.25 -17.90
N ILE A 191 -19.37 -24.88 -18.35
CA ILE A 191 -20.57 -25.10 -17.55
C ILE A 191 -20.70 -26.60 -17.27
N GLY A 192 -20.57 -26.97 -15.99
CA GLY A 192 -20.71 -28.35 -15.54
C GLY A 192 -22.16 -28.84 -15.55
N PRO A 193 -22.39 -30.16 -15.55
CA PRO A 193 -23.72 -30.73 -15.44
C PRO A 193 -24.33 -30.42 -14.06
N ALA A 194 -25.66 -30.46 -13.97
CA ALA A 194 -26.36 -30.32 -12.70
C ALA A 194 -25.98 -31.46 -11.73
N ARG A 195 -25.56 -31.10 -10.52
CA ARG A 195 -25.23 -32.03 -9.43
C ARG A 195 -25.82 -31.49 -8.14
N ASN A 196 -26.66 -32.29 -7.47
CA ASN A 196 -27.34 -31.92 -6.23
C ASN A 196 -28.13 -30.59 -6.31
N GLY A 197 -28.77 -30.29 -7.45
CA GLY A 197 -29.50 -29.03 -7.64
C GLY A 197 -28.61 -27.84 -7.97
N TRP A 198 -27.35 -28.05 -8.34
CA TRP A 198 -26.38 -27.00 -8.67
C TRP A 198 -25.73 -27.21 -10.02
N ILE A 199 -25.69 -26.14 -10.82
CA ILE A 199 -24.87 -26.04 -12.03
C ILE A 199 -23.66 -25.18 -11.72
N THR A 200 -22.48 -25.62 -12.14
CA THR A 200 -21.22 -24.90 -11.90
C THR A 200 -20.75 -24.21 -13.17
N VAL A 201 -20.28 -22.98 -13.04
CA VAL A 201 -19.72 -22.16 -14.11
C VAL A 201 -18.29 -21.78 -13.73
N HIS A 202 -17.37 -22.02 -14.65
CA HIS A 202 -15.99 -21.55 -14.61
C HIS A 202 -15.74 -20.67 -15.83
N ASP A 203 -14.86 -19.68 -15.69
CA ASP A 203 -14.52 -18.76 -16.77
C ASP A 203 -13.05 -18.35 -16.65
N GLU A 204 -12.31 -18.40 -17.76
CA GLU A 204 -10.87 -18.10 -17.78
C GLU A 204 -10.58 -16.68 -17.29
N LEU A 205 -11.35 -15.69 -17.76
CA LEU A 205 -11.17 -14.31 -17.34
C LEU A 205 -11.42 -14.14 -15.84
N CYS A 206 -12.35 -14.89 -15.26
CA CYS A 206 -12.59 -14.87 -13.82
C CYS A 206 -11.48 -15.56 -13.00
N ASP A 207 -10.77 -16.54 -13.55
CA ASP A 207 -9.57 -17.10 -12.91
C ASP A 207 -8.43 -16.07 -12.92
N ARG A 208 -8.23 -15.41 -14.06
CA ARG A 208 -7.20 -14.36 -14.23
C ARG A 208 -7.49 -13.10 -13.42
N GLU A 209 -8.77 -12.73 -13.27
CA GLU A 209 -9.23 -11.57 -12.50
C GLU A 209 -10.35 -11.95 -11.50
N PRO A 210 -10.01 -12.49 -10.30
CA PRO A 210 -10.98 -13.04 -9.33
C PRO A 210 -12.08 -12.07 -8.90
N ARG A 211 -11.81 -10.76 -8.91
CA ARG A 211 -12.80 -9.71 -8.66
C ARG A 211 -14.02 -9.77 -9.58
N LEU A 212 -13.88 -10.36 -10.77
CA LEU A 212 -14.96 -10.49 -11.75
C LEU A 212 -15.93 -11.63 -11.41
N LEU A 213 -15.53 -12.62 -10.59
CA LEU A 213 -16.42 -13.68 -10.09
C LEU A 213 -17.67 -13.09 -9.43
N ARG A 214 -17.49 -12.06 -8.58
CA ARG A 214 -18.58 -11.33 -7.92
C ARG A 214 -19.55 -10.74 -8.95
N ARG A 215 -19.04 -10.13 -10.02
CA ARG A 215 -19.87 -9.44 -11.02
C ARG A 215 -20.69 -10.44 -11.84
N LEU A 216 -20.04 -11.51 -12.31
CA LEU A 216 -20.70 -12.57 -13.05
C LEU A 216 -21.75 -13.29 -12.19
N ALA A 217 -21.42 -13.65 -10.95
CA ALA A 217 -22.34 -14.33 -10.04
C ALA A 217 -23.55 -13.48 -9.68
N ARG A 218 -23.35 -12.18 -9.44
CA ARG A 218 -24.46 -11.25 -9.18
C ARG A 218 -25.41 -11.18 -10.36
N GLU A 219 -24.89 -11.03 -11.58
CA GLU A 219 -25.71 -11.00 -12.80
C GLU A 219 -26.50 -12.31 -12.97
N LEU A 220 -25.85 -13.46 -12.77
CA LEU A 220 -26.52 -14.76 -12.84
C LEU A 220 -27.64 -14.86 -11.80
N SER A 221 -27.40 -14.43 -10.56
CA SER A 221 -28.41 -14.45 -9.51
C SER A 221 -29.58 -13.51 -9.80
N GLU A 222 -29.31 -12.30 -10.27
CA GLU A 222 -30.32 -11.29 -10.61
C GLU A 222 -31.20 -11.76 -11.78
N ARG A 223 -30.57 -12.25 -12.84
CA ARG A 223 -31.28 -12.64 -14.07
C ARG A 223 -32.07 -13.94 -13.95
N LEU A 224 -31.54 -14.89 -13.19
CA LEU A 224 -32.19 -16.19 -12.98
C LEU A 224 -33.13 -16.17 -11.76
N GLY A 225 -33.09 -15.11 -10.96
CA GLY A 225 -33.93 -14.96 -9.77
C GLY A 225 -33.64 -16.00 -8.68
N GLY A 226 -32.43 -16.58 -8.69
CA GLY A 226 -32.07 -17.74 -7.87
C GLY A 226 -30.86 -17.53 -6.98
N ILE A 227 -30.56 -18.55 -6.18
CA ILE A 227 -29.39 -18.58 -5.31
C ILE A 227 -28.14 -18.86 -6.14
N VAL A 228 -27.10 -18.05 -5.93
CA VAL A 228 -25.79 -18.23 -6.59
C VAL A 228 -24.68 -18.14 -5.56
N LEU A 229 -23.83 -19.15 -5.51
CA LEU A 229 -22.68 -19.24 -4.62
C LEU A 229 -21.39 -19.05 -5.42
N VAL A 230 -20.51 -18.18 -4.95
CA VAL A 230 -19.12 -18.07 -5.43
C VAL A 230 -18.21 -18.78 -4.44
N LEU A 231 -17.29 -19.59 -4.96
CA LEU A 231 -16.12 -20.06 -4.23
C LEU A 231 -14.87 -19.65 -5.01
N GLY A 232 -14.01 -18.85 -4.39
CA GLY A 232 -12.79 -18.35 -5.01
C GLY A 232 -11.56 -18.68 -4.16
N VAL A 233 -10.48 -19.07 -4.81
CA VAL A 233 -9.14 -19.18 -4.25
C VAL A 233 -8.30 -18.07 -4.83
N GLU A 234 -7.70 -17.25 -3.96
CA GLU A 234 -6.82 -16.17 -4.37
C GLU A 234 -5.38 -16.50 -4.00
N HIS A 235 -4.51 -16.45 -5.01
CA HIS A 235 -3.07 -16.72 -4.90
C HIS A 235 -2.74 -18.08 -4.23
N GLU A 236 -3.61 -19.07 -4.35
CA GLU A 236 -3.53 -20.36 -3.60
C GLU A 236 -3.36 -20.23 -2.07
N GLN A 237 -3.63 -19.04 -1.51
CA GLN A 237 -3.38 -18.73 -0.09
C GLN A 237 -4.66 -18.52 0.70
N VAL A 238 -5.67 -17.89 0.11
CA VAL A 238 -6.93 -17.56 0.81
C VAL A 238 -8.15 -17.97 0.01
N VAL A 239 -9.22 -18.27 0.73
CA VAL A 239 -10.55 -18.57 0.19
C VAL A 239 -11.51 -17.40 0.43
N ARG A 240 -12.31 -17.08 -0.59
CA ARG A 240 -13.48 -16.20 -0.56
C ARG A 240 -14.73 -16.99 -0.91
N MET A 241 -15.82 -16.66 -0.23
CA MET A 241 -17.15 -17.16 -0.56
C MET A 241 -18.14 -15.99 -0.58
N ILE A 242 -19.01 -15.95 -1.58
CA ILE A 242 -20.10 -14.98 -1.64
C ILE A 242 -21.37 -15.73 -2.01
N LEU A 243 -22.43 -15.55 -1.23
CA LEU A 243 -23.74 -16.11 -1.52
C LEU A 243 -24.68 -14.98 -1.93
N PHE A 244 -25.32 -15.13 -3.09
CA PHE A 244 -26.32 -14.22 -3.61
C PHE A 244 -27.72 -14.82 -3.55
N ASP A 245 -28.73 -13.98 -3.28
CA ASP A 245 -30.16 -14.25 -3.44
C ASP A 245 -30.76 -13.12 -4.27
N ARG A 246 -31.20 -13.45 -5.51
CA ARG A 246 -31.81 -12.50 -6.45
C ARG A 246 -30.96 -11.22 -6.66
N GLY A 247 -29.65 -11.40 -6.80
CA GLY A 247 -28.68 -10.30 -7.02
C GLY A 247 -28.22 -9.58 -5.75
N GLY A 248 -28.89 -9.76 -4.61
CA GLY A 248 -28.45 -9.24 -3.31
C GLY A 248 -27.43 -10.18 -2.64
N VAL A 249 -26.43 -9.62 -1.96
CA VAL A 249 -25.49 -10.43 -1.16
C VAL A 249 -26.21 -10.90 0.10
N ALA A 250 -26.40 -12.21 0.23
CA ALA A 250 -27.02 -12.86 1.38
C ALA A 250 -26.00 -13.21 2.47
N ASP A 251 -24.79 -13.63 2.07
CA ASP A 251 -23.67 -13.91 2.97
C ASP A 251 -22.34 -13.67 2.26
N GLU A 252 -21.32 -13.30 3.01
CA GLU A 252 -19.96 -13.17 2.50
C GLU A 252 -18.94 -13.66 3.53
N TYR A 253 -17.96 -14.41 3.06
CA TYR A 253 -16.91 -14.96 3.89
C TYR A 253 -15.53 -14.75 3.28
N ALA A 254 -14.60 -14.35 4.13
CA ALA A 254 -13.17 -14.33 3.87
C ALA A 254 -12.44 -15.16 4.93
N SER A 255 -11.65 -16.12 4.47
CA SER A 255 -10.77 -16.93 5.33
C SER A 255 -9.70 -16.09 6.03
N VAL A 256 -9.15 -15.07 5.35
CA VAL A 256 -8.28 -14.05 5.96
C VAL A 256 -8.81 -12.67 5.54
N PRO A 257 -9.67 -12.02 6.34
CA PRO A 257 -10.32 -10.77 5.96
C PRO A 257 -9.36 -9.65 5.56
N GLU A 258 -8.24 -9.52 6.27
CA GLU A 258 -7.26 -8.44 6.09
C GLU A 258 -6.12 -8.82 5.14
N PHE A 259 -6.31 -9.85 4.30
CA PHE A 259 -5.27 -10.35 3.39
C PHE A 259 -4.73 -9.29 2.42
N HIS A 260 -5.61 -8.42 1.92
CA HIS A 260 -5.26 -7.33 1.01
C HIS A 260 -4.96 -6.01 1.72
N GLY A 261 -4.92 -6.02 3.05
CA GLY A 261 -4.69 -4.85 3.88
C GLY A 261 -5.68 -4.73 5.05
N PRO A 262 -5.43 -3.78 5.96
CA PRO A 262 -6.21 -3.61 7.18
C PRO A 262 -7.66 -3.23 6.89
N LEU A 263 -8.58 -3.73 7.71
CA LEU A 263 -10.01 -3.43 7.63
C LEU A 263 -10.55 -2.91 8.97
N PRO A 264 -11.60 -2.06 8.97
CA PRO A 264 -12.32 -1.72 10.20
C PRO A 264 -12.80 -2.98 10.94
N PRO A 265 -12.76 -3.03 12.29
CA PRO A 265 -13.14 -4.23 13.04
C PRO A 265 -14.55 -4.76 12.75
N GLY A 266 -15.51 -3.87 12.43
CA GLY A 266 -16.87 -4.25 12.04
C GLY A 266 -16.91 -5.03 10.72
N ASP A 267 -16.07 -4.65 9.75
CA ASP A 267 -16.00 -5.28 8.44
C ASP A 267 -15.35 -6.66 8.53
N VAL A 268 -14.32 -6.81 9.40
CA VAL A 268 -13.73 -8.12 9.70
C VAL A 268 -14.76 -9.09 10.27
N VAL A 269 -15.66 -8.62 11.14
CA VAL A 269 -16.73 -9.44 11.71
C VAL A 269 -17.78 -9.79 10.65
N ALA A 270 -18.11 -8.85 9.76
CA ALA A 270 -19.07 -9.07 8.68
C ALA A 270 -18.60 -10.10 7.64
N LEU A 271 -17.29 -10.34 7.51
CA LEU A 271 -16.69 -11.33 6.61
C LEU A 271 -16.57 -12.74 7.22
N ARG A 272 -17.30 -13.03 8.30
CA ARG A 272 -17.45 -14.38 8.84
C ARG A 272 -18.69 -15.03 8.24
N ALA A 273 -18.54 -16.28 7.78
CA ALA A 273 -19.65 -17.05 7.24
C ALA A 273 -20.80 -17.13 8.25
N ASN A 274 -22.03 -16.87 7.80
CA ASN A 274 -23.22 -16.99 8.62
C ASN A 274 -23.87 -18.37 8.46
N PRO A 275 -23.69 -19.32 9.41
CA PRO A 275 -24.14 -20.69 9.25
C PRO A 275 -25.65 -20.83 9.12
N THR A 276 -26.41 -19.90 9.71
CA THR A 276 -27.88 -19.89 9.64
C THR A 276 -28.37 -19.50 8.25
N VAL A 277 -27.75 -18.49 7.64
CA VAL A 277 -28.06 -18.09 6.26
C VAL A 277 -27.67 -19.19 5.28
N LEU A 278 -26.46 -19.72 5.43
CA LEU A 278 -25.96 -20.81 4.59
C LEU A 278 -26.84 -22.05 4.68
N ALA A 279 -27.24 -22.47 5.89
CA ALA A 279 -28.14 -23.61 6.06
C ALA A 279 -29.50 -23.41 5.38
N ARG A 280 -30.09 -22.22 5.51
CA ARG A 280 -31.38 -21.89 4.90
C ARG A 280 -31.34 -21.95 3.37
N LEU A 281 -30.25 -21.47 2.76
CA LEU A 281 -30.19 -21.27 1.31
C LEU A 281 -29.51 -22.44 0.56
N THR A 282 -28.66 -23.21 1.23
CA THR A 282 -27.93 -24.34 0.62
C THR A 282 -28.31 -25.71 1.19
N GLY A 283 -29.01 -25.75 2.32
CA GLY A 283 -29.29 -26.99 3.05
C GLY A 283 -28.12 -27.50 3.91
N ALA A 284 -27.02 -26.76 3.99
CA ALA A 284 -25.85 -27.15 4.77
C ALA A 284 -26.13 -27.23 6.28
N GLU A 285 -25.47 -28.15 6.98
CA GLU A 285 -25.58 -28.25 8.44
C GLU A 285 -24.80 -27.11 9.13
N PRO A 286 -25.43 -26.26 9.98
CA PRO A 286 -24.77 -25.12 10.61
C PRO A 286 -23.51 -25.48 11.41
N VAL A 287 -23.48 -26.67 12.03
CA VAL A 287 -22.34 -27.14 12.82
C VAL A 287 -21.14 -27.43 11.92
N ARG A 288 -21.36 -28.08 10.77
CA ARG A 288 -20.31 -28.38 9.79
C ARG A 288 -19.78 -27.11 9.13
N VAL A 289 -20.67 -26.16 8.81
CA VAL A 289 -20.27 -24.85 8.29
C VAL A 289 -19.32 -24.13 9.27
N ARG A 290 -19.66 -24.08 10.56
CA ARG A 290 -18.77 -23.49 11.59
C ARG A 290 -17.42 -24.19 11.70
N ALA A 291 -17.41 -25.51 11.52
CA ALA A 291 -16.19 -26.29 11.64
C ALA A 291 -15.20 -26.00 10.49
N VAL A 292 -15.71 -25.73 9.30
CA VAL A 292 -14.92 -25.55 8.07
C VAL A 292 -14.66 -24.08 7.74
N ALA A 293 -15.67 -23.21 7.80
CA ALA A 293 -15.57 -21.80 7.42
C ALA A 293 -14.89 -20.94 8.50
N ARG A 294 -13.62 -21.24 8.78
CA ARG A 294 -12.80 -20.56 9.80
C ARG A 294 -12.07 -19.36 9.22
N SER A 295 -12.17 -18.21 9.90
CA SER A 295 -11.33 -17.06 9.61
C SER A 295 -10.08 -17.04 10.50
N ALA A 296 -8.96 -16.57 9.96
CA ALA A 296 -7.67 -16.43 10.63
C ALA A 296 -7.02 -15.07 10.35
N ARG A 297 -5.92 -14.76 11.05
CA ARG A 297 -5.17 -13.51 10.83
C ARG A 297 -4.15 -13.62 9.70
N SER A 298 -3.73 -14.84 9.37
CA SER A 298 -2.78 -15.11 8.30
C SER A 298 -3.10 -16.43 7.60
N PRO A 299 -2.72 -16.62 6.33
CA PRO A 299 -2.91 -17.89 5.62
C PRO A 299 -2.24 -19.08 6.32
N ALA A 300 -1.14 -18.87 7.02
CA ALA A 300 -0.37 -19.92 7.70
C ALA A 300 -1.12 -20.60 8.87
N GLU A 301 -2.20 -19.98 9.36
CA GLU A 301 -3.05 -20.52 10.43
C GLU A 301 -4.17 -21.44 9.90
N LEU A 302 -4.29 -21.57 8.57
CA LEU A 302 -5.34 -22.32 7.91
C LEU A 302 -4.76 -23.51 7.12
N PRO A 303 -5.59 -24.53 6.82
CA PRO A 303 -5.24 -25.51 5.80
C PRO A 303 -4.96 -24.84 4.45
N PRO A 304 -4.25 -25.51 3.52
CA PRO A 304 -4.05 -25.01 2.17
C PRO A 304 -5.37 -24.58 1.53
N ALA A 305 -5.39 -23.45 0.82
CA ALA A 305 -6.63 -22.86 0.30
C ALA A 305 -7.41 -23.84 -0.61
N ALA A 306 -6.70 -24.66 -1.39
CA ALA A 306 -7.28 -25.71 -2.22
C ALA A 306 -7.98 -26.82 -1.41
N GLU A 307 -7.52 -27.11 -0.21
CA GLU A 307 -8.19 -28.03 0.73
C GLU A 307 -9.42 -27.36 1.35
N LEU A 308 -9.24 -26.15 1.88
CA LEU A 308 -10.30 -25.39 2.52
C LEU A 308 -11.50 -25.14 1.59
N VAL A 309 -11.26 -24.80 0.31
CA VAL A 309 -12.34 -24.59 -0.67
C VAL A 309 -13.08 -25.89 -1.00
N ARG A 310 -12.38 -27.03 -1.03
CA ARG A 310 -13.00 -28.36 -1.24
C ARG A 310 -13.88 -28.74 -0.06
N ASP A 311 -13.41 -28.52 1.16
CA ASP A 311 -14.19 -28.79 2.36
C ASP A 311 -15.44 -27.91 2.43
N LEU A 312 -15.31 -26.61 2.09
CA LEU A 312 -16.44 -25.69 2.01
C LEU A 312 -17.47 -26.18 0.99
N ALA A 313 -17.03 -26.53 -0.23
CA ALA A 313 -17.93 -27.05 -1.25
C ALA A 313 -18.64 -28.34 -0.80
N GLY A 314 -17.91 -29.25 -0.14
CA GLY A 314 -18.49 -30.48 0.39
C GLY A 314 -19.54 -30.26 1.48
N VAL A 315 -19.37 -29.23 2.32
CA VAL A 315 -20.38 -28.85 3.32
C VAL A 315 -21.59 -28.13 2.68
N LEU A 316 -21.35 -27.34 1.64
CA LEU A 316 -22.38 -26.57 0.92
C LEU A 316 -23.09 -27.39 -0.17
N GLY A 317 -22.68 -28.64 -0.40
CA GLY A 317 -23.31 -29.55 -1.36
C GLY A 317 -22.96 -29.29 -2.83
N VAL A 318 -21.95 -28.46 -3.11
CA VAL A 318 -21.51 -28.10 -4.47
C VAL A 318 -20.27 -28.87 -4.90
N SER A 319 -20.05 -29.01 -6.20
CA SER A 319 -18.96 -29.81 -6.78
C SER A 319 -17.98 -28.97 -7.60
N GLY A 320 -16.74 -29.43 -7.74
CA GLY A 320 -15.77 -28.89 -8.70
C GLY A 320 -15.08 -27.55 -8.39
N PRO A 321 -15.01 -27.01 -7.16
CA PRO A 321 -14.44 -25.67 -6.94
C PRO A 321 -12.92 -25.57 -7.15
N GLY A 322 -12.20 -26.70 -7.16
CA GLY A 322 -10.73 -26.74 -7.03
C GLY A 322 -9.96 -26.81 -8.35
N ALA A 323 -10.63 -26.66 -9.49
CA ALA A 323 -10.05 -26.99 -10.80
C ALA A 323 -9.84 -25.77 -11.72
N GLY A 324 -10.45 -24.62 -11.41
CA GLY A 324 -10.51 -23.47 -12.32
C GLY A 324 -11.10 -23.83 -13.69
N TYR A 325 -10.99 -22.91 -14.65
CA TYR A 325 -11.43 -23.12 -16.02
C TYR A 325 -10.67 -24.27 -16.71
N SER A 326 -9.33 -24.28 -16.62
CA SER A 326 -8.49 -25.31 -17.26
C SER A 326 -8.82 -26.73 -16.79
N GLY A 327 -9.06 -26.91 -15.48
CA GLY A 327 -9.45 -28.21 -14.94
C GLY A 327 -10.93 -28.55 -15.19
N ALA A 328 -11.80 -27.54 -15.33
CA ALA A 328 -13.21 -27.75 -15.71
C ALA A 328 -13.37 -28.15 -17.19
N GLU A 329 -12.52 -27.63 -18.09
CA GLU A 329 -12.50 -28.00 -19.51
C GLU A 329 -12.24 -29.51 -19.71
N ALA A 330 -11.45 -30.11 -18.80
CA ALA A 330 -11.15 -31.53 -18.82
C ALA A 330 -12.25 -32.42 -18.20
N GLN A 331 -13.33 -31.86 -17.65
CA GLN A 331 -14.38 -32.65 -16.97
C GLN A 331 -15.39 -33.25 -17.96
N PRO A 332 -15.69 -34.57 -17.86
CA PRO A 332 -16.72 -35.20 -18.68
C PRO A 332 -18.11 -34.56 -18.49
N GLY A 333 -18.76 -34.20 -19.59
CA GLY A 333 -20.10 -33.62 -19.60
C GLY A 333 -20.15 -32.10 -19.36
N ALA A 334 -19.01 -31.42 -19.31
CA ALA A 334 -18.97 -29.95 -19.30
C ALA A 334 -19.33 -29.40 -20.69
N LEU A 335 -20.20 -28.38 -20.71
CA LEU A 335 -20.51 -27.59 -21.88
C LEU A 335 -19.50 -26.44 -22.00
N LEU A 336 -18.77 -26.40 -23.12
CA LEU A 336 -17.76 -25.37 -23.38
C LEU A 336 -18.33 -24.24 -24.24
N ILE A 337 -18.13 -23.01 -23.78
CA ILE A 337 -18.45 -21.78 -24.50
C ILE A 337 -17.12 -21.12 -24.85
N ARG A 338 -16.84 -20.93 -26.14
CA ARG A 338 -15.73 -20.09 -26.59
C ARG A 338 -16.22 -18.65 -26.71
N HIS A 339 -15.45 -17.71 -26.16
CA HIS A 339 -15.66 -16.28 -26.36
C HIS A 339 -14.59 -15.77 -27.33
N GLY A 340 -14.97 -14.84 -28.22
CA GLY A 340 -14.10 -14.25 -29.23
C GLY A 340 -13.61 -12.85 -28.86
#